data_AF-A0A7S3YAG6-F1
#
_entry.id   AF-A0A7S3YAG6-F1
#
_cell.length_a   1.000
_cell.length_b   1.000
_cell.length_c   1.000
_cell.angle_alpha   90.00
_cell.angle_beta   90.00
_cell.angle_gamma   90.00
#
_symmetry.space_group_name_H-M   'P 1'
#
loop_
_entity.id
_entity.type
_entity.pdbx_description
1 polymer ?
#
loop_
_entity_poly.entity_id
_entity_poly.type
_entity_poly.pdbx_seq_one_letter_code
_entity_poly.pdbx_strand_id
1 'polypeptide(L)'
;FEEGGNGVCSELAAYARSLACCCCESDPVRVLPNFCVIFYLCLVRAFKQTYGNVWAFLQEQVLHIGIGLFLAVSANQLLYVGRVEPTVCEVLAPAGLIGTCTQPVQDGYTGTANFMCFAIGFAGIAVGSTTFGAEKTVFYRHVSTGMDVVPYFFAKVVNDLPRIVIAGTITTVFMLAQFYTVGEVGKLFGIVYALYFVTFSQGYFISQIVSYEAAPLVGVVFTMFWSMIFSGINIRLSERSTMPGFVQL
;
A
#
# COMPACT_ATOMS: atom_id res chain seq x y z
N PHE A 1 -0.01 -29.14 17.79
CA PHE A 1 0.40 -27.79 17.37
C PHE A 1 1.72 -27.47 18.05
N GLU A 2 2.81 -28.08 17.62
CA GLU A 2 4.18 -27.77 18.07
C GLU A 2 5.12 -28.63 17.23
N GLU A 3 5.53 -28.14 16.04
CA GLU A 3 6.69 -28.65 15.25
C GLU A 3 6.96 -27.81 13.97
N GLY A 4 6.61 -26.51 13.94
CA GLY A 4 6.61 -25.70 12.70
C GLY A 4 7.78 -24.73 12.47
N GLY A 5 8.83 -24.75 13.30
CA GLY A 5 9.83 -23.66 13.34
C GLY A 5 11.04 -23.81 12.40
N ASN A 6 11.50 -25.04 12.15
CA ASN A 6 12.79 -25.27 11.46
C ASN A 6 12.68 -25.49 9.94
N GLY A 7 11.46 -25.58 9.39
CA GLY A 7 11.23 -25.82 7.95
C GLY A 7 11.34 -24.55 7.08
N VAL A 8 11.00 -23.39 7.62
CA VAL A 8 10.90 -22.16 6.80
C VAL A 8 12.27 -21.66 6.33
N CYS A 9 13.31 -21.78 7.16
CA CYS A 9 14.68 -21.37 6.78
C CYS A 9 15.34 -22.35 5.81
N SER A 10 15.06 -23.66 5.91
CA SER A 10 15.58 -24.66 4.97
C SER A 10 14.84 -24.60 3.63
N GLU A 11 13.54 -24.32 3.63
CA GLU A 11 12.77 -24.03 2.42
C GLU A 11 13.26 -22.76 1.74
N LEU A 12 13.48 -21.65 2.46
CA LEU A 12 14.03 -20.41 1.88
C LEU A 12 15.43 -20.59 1.29
N ALA A 13 16.30 -21.38 1.92
CA ALA A 13 17.63 -21.69 1.41
C ALA A 13 17.64 -22.66 0.21
N ALA A 14 16.62 -23.53 0.11
CA ALA A 14 16.34 -24.30 -1.10
C ALA A 14 15.71 -23.41 -2.20
N TYR A 15 14.90 -22.43 -1.81
CA TYR A 15 14.24 -21.45 -2.68
C TYR A 15 15.22 -20.49 -3.35
N ALA A 16 16.22 -20.01 -2.59
CA ALA A 16 17.30 -19.18 -3.13
C ALA A 16 18.19 -19.96 -4.11
N ARG A 17 18.36 -21.27 -3.89
CA ARG A 17 19.06 -22.17 -4.82
C ARG A 17 18.22 -22.49 -6.07
N SER A 18 16.91 -22.65 -5.93
CA SER A 18 15.96 -22.77 -7.03
C SER A 18 15.98 -21.52 -7.92
N LEU A 19 15.93 -20.31 -7.36
CA LEU A 19 16.02 -19.05 -8.11
C LEU A 19 17.32 -18.91 -8.93
N ALA A 20 18.44 -19.44 -8.42
CA ALA A 20 19.72 -19.47 -9.14
C ALA A 20 19.81 -20.60 -10.19
N CYS A 21 19.01 -21.66 -10.07
CA CYS A 21 19.04 -22.86 -10.92
C CYS A 21 17.82 -22.98 -11.87
N CYS A 22 16.87 -22.03 -11.84
CA CYS A 22 15.61 -22.01 -12.60
C CYS A 22 15.75 -22.06 -14.15
N CYS A 23 16.96 -22.13 -14.69
CA CYS A 23 17.19 -22.26 -16.12
C CYS A 23 17.50 -23.70 -16.58
N CYS A 24 17.79 -24.67 -15.68
CA CYS A 24 18.53 -25.87 -16.10
C CYS A 24 18.08 -27.23 -15.55
N GLU A 25 17.08 -27.33 -14.66
CA GLU A 25 16.65 -28.65 -14.16
C GLU A 25 15.48 -29.18 -15.00
N SER A 26 15.80 -29.99 -16.00
CA SER A 26 14.81 -30.68 -16.84
C SER A 26 14.30 -31.91 -16.10
N ASP A 27 13.00 -31.96 -15.80
CA ASP A 27 12.35 -33.19 -15.38
C ASP A 27 12.55 -34.24 -16.50
N PRO A 28 13.15 -35.41 -16.21
CA PRO A 28 13.47 -36.41 -17.22
C PRO A 28 12.22 -37.06 -17.84
N VAL A 29 11.04 -36.89 -17.23
CA VAL A 29 9.77 -37.47 -17.68
C VAL A 29 8.86 -36.42 -18.32
N ARG A 30 8.95 -35.15 -17.91
CA ARG A 30 8.07 -34.07 -18.37
C ARG A 30 8.86 -32.90 -18.94
N VAL A 31 8.58 -32.55 -20.19
CA VAL A 31 9.05 -31.29 -20.78
C VAL A 31 8.26 -30.16 -20.14
N LEU A 32 8.82 -29.55 -19.11
CA LEU A 32 8.25 -28.36 -18.46
C LEU A 32 8.59 -27.12 -19.30
N PRO A 33 7.62 -26.21 -19.53
CA PRO A 33 7.91 -24.93 -20.16
C PRO A 33 8.86 -24.12 -19.27
N ASN A 34 9.70 -23.29 -19.89
CA ASN A 34 10.61 -22.42 -19.15
C ASN A 34 9.85 -21.38 -18.29
N PHE A 35 10.52 -20.86 -17.27
CA PHE A 35 9.96 -19.85 -16.37
C PHE A 35 9.30 -18.67 -17.10
N CYS A 36 9.93 -18.19 -18.18
CA CYS A 36 9.44 -17.04 -18.95
C CYS A 36 8.11 -17.34 -19.66
N VAL A 37 7.94 -18.54 -20.23
CA VAL A 37 6.68 -18.95 -20.85
C VAL A 37 5.59 -19.10 -19.79
N ILE A 38 5.89 -19.70 -18.63
CA ILE A 38 4.94 -19.80 -17.52
C ILE A 38 4.49 -18.39 -17.07
N PHE A 39 5.44 -17.50 -16.82
CA PHE A 39 5.18 -16.11 -16.46
C PHE A 39 4.29 -15.40 -17.49
N TYR A 40 4.63 -15.49 -18.78
CA TYR A 40 3.86 -14.86 -19.84
C TYR A 40 2.42 -15.41 -19.92
N LEU A 41 2.24 -16.73 -19.85
CA LEU A 41 0.92 -17.35 -19.86
C LEU A 41 0.09 -16.93 -18.64
N CYS A 42 0.70 -16.91 -17.45
CA CYS A 42 0.07 -16.43 -16.23
C CYS A 42 -0.31 -14.95 -16.33
N LEU A 43 0.53 -14.12 -16.95
CA LEU A 43 0.29 -12.70 -17.15
C LEU A 43 -0.89 -12.47 -18.09
N VAL A 44 -0.91 -13.12 -19.26
CA VAL A 44 -2.04 -13.03 -20.21
C VAL A 44 -3.34 -13.51 -19.56
N ARG A 45 -3.28 -14.57 -18.75
CA ARG A 45 -4.45 -15.04 -17.98
C ARG A 45 -4.91 -13.97 -17.00
N ALA A 46 -4.00 -13.39 -16.23
CA ALA A 46 -4.32 -12.34 -15.26
C ALA A 46 -4.98 -11.14 -15.93
N PHE A 47 -4.44 -10.66 -17.05
CA PHE A 47 -5.05 -9.57 -17.83
C PHE A 47 -6.47 -9.91 -18.28
N LYS A 48 -6.69 -11.10 -18.83
CA LYS A 48 -8.04 -11.53 -19.25
C LYS A 48 -9.02 -11.62 -18.09
N GLN A 49 -8.57 -12.06 -16.92
CA GLN A 49 -9.42 -12.17 -15.73
C GLN A 49 -9.80 -10.79 -15.18
N THR A 50 -8.82 -9.92 -15.03
CA THR A 50 -8.99 -8.60 -14.43
C THR A 50 -9.77 -7.66 -15.35
N TYR A 51 -9.45 -7.64 -16.64
CA TYR A 51 -10.06 -6.71 -17.60
C TYR A 51 -11.21 -7.33 -18.41
N GLY A 52 -11.46 -8.63 -18.27
CA GLY A 52 -12.57 -9.31 -18.95
C GLY A 52 -13.94 -8.91 -18.41
N ASN A 53 -14.03 -8.50 -17.14
CA ASN A 53 -15.24 -7.96 -16.53
C ASN A 53 -15.12 -6.44 -16.37
N VAL A 54 -15.48 -5.71 -17.41
CA VAL A 54 -15.43 -4.24 -17.43
C VAL A 54 -16.28 -3.62 -16.31
N TRP A 55 -17.41 -4.24 -15.97
CA TRP A 55 -18.28 -3.71 -14.92
C TRP A 55 -17.62 -3.78 -13.54
N ALA A 56 -17.00 -4.91 -13.20
CA ALA A 56 -16.23 -5.03 -11.97
C ALA A 56 -15.09 -4.00 -11.93
N PHE A 57 -14.36 -3.84 -13.04
CA PHE A 57 -13.31 -2.82 -13.15
C PHE A 57 -13.84 -1.39 -12.93
N LEU A 58 -15.01 -1.05 -13.49
CA LEU A 58 -15.62 0.28 -13.28
C LEU A 58 -16.05 0.48 -11.83
N GLN A 59 -16.59 -0.55 -11.17
CA GLN A 59 -16.94 -0.49 -9.74
C GLN A 59 -15.72 -0.20 -8.88
N GLU A 60 -14.54 -0.76 -9.22
CA GLU A 60 -13.28 -0.42 -8.56
C GLU A 60 -12.90 1.05 -8.79
N GLN A 61 -13.08 1.58 -10.00
CA GLN A 61 -12.75 2.98 -10.26
C GLN A 61 -13.66 3.96 -9.51
N VAL A 62 -14.94 3.63 -9.32
CA VAL A 62 -15.87 4.45 -8.52
C VAL A 62 -15.36 4.65 -7.09
N LEU A 63 -14.73 3.65 -6.48
CA LEU A 63 -14.10 3.77 -5.16
C LEU A 63 -13.00 4.85 -5.17
N HIS A 64 -12.13 4.83 -6.16
CA HIS A 64 -11.01 5.78 -6.28
C HIS A 64 -11.47 7.21 -6.62
N ILE A 65 -12.55 7.36 -7.39
CA ILE A 65 -13.23 8.64 -7.63
C ILE A 65 -13.80 9.19 -6.32
N GLY A 66 -14.54 8.37 -5.58
CA GLY A 66 -15.16 8.75 -4.32
C GLY A 66 -14.13 9.22 -3.30
N ILE A 67 -13.00 8.52 -3.19
CA ILE A 67 -11.89 8.92 -2.32
C ILE A 67 -11.24 10.21 -2.78
N GLY A 68 -10.99 10.39 -4.08
CA GLY A 68 -10.43 11.63 -4.60
C GLY A 68 -11.32 12.84 -4.28
N LEU A 69 -12.63 12.72 -4.51
CA LEU A 69 -13.60 13.76 -4.17
C LEU A 69 -13.67 14.03 -2.67
N PHE A 70 -13.67 12.98 -1.85
CA PHE A 70 -13.72 13.11 -0.40
C PHE A 70 -12.47 13.82 0.15
N LEU A 71 -11.30 13.49 -0.39
CA LEU A 71 -10.06 14.20 -0.09
C LEU A 71 -10.13 15.67 -0.53
N ALA A 72 -10.67 15.94 -1.72
CA ALA A 72 -10.87 17.30 -2.22
C ALA A 72 -11.71 18.15 -1.25
N VAL A 73 -12.82 17.59 -0.75
CA VAL A 73 -13.69 18.26 0.24
C VAL A 73 -12.98 18.44 1.58
N SER A 74 -12.25 17.41 2.05
CA SER A 74 -11.50 17.48 3.32
C SER A 74 -10.38 18.52 3.30
N ALA A 75 -9.89 18.84 2.10
CA ALA A 75 -8.82 19.78 1.87
C ALA A 75 -9.31 21.18 1.49
N ASN A 76 -10.63 21.42 1.56
CA ASN A 76 -11.20 22.71 1.30
C ASN A 76 -10.84 23.70 2.42
N GLN A 77 -10.43 24.91 2.05
CA GLN A 77 -10.04 25.99 2.97
C GLN A 77 -8.89 25.65 3.93
N LEU A 78 -7.87 24.92 3.45
CA LEU A 78 -6.68 24.67 4.26
C LEU A 78 -5.91 25.95 4.57
N LEU A 79 -5.85 26.27 5.86
CA LEU A 79 -5.08 27.38 6.40
C LEU A 79 -3.80 26.85 7.04
N TYR A 80 -2.68 27.47 6.69
CA TYR A 80 -1.40 27.30 7.39
C TYR A 80 -1.00 28.64 7.97
N VAL A 81 -0.95 28.71 9.30
CA VAL A 81 -0.41 29.84 10.04
C VAL A 81 0.92 29.40 10.61
N GLY A 82 1.99 30.01 10.12
CA GLY A 82 3.36 29.71 10.53
C GLY A 82 3.60 29.94 12.02
N ARG A 83 4.81 29.60 12.47
CA ARG A 83 5.22 29.84 13.85
C ARG A 83 5.29 31.33 14.17
N VAL A 84 5.04 31.67 15.43
CA VAL A 84 5.27 33.02 15.96
C VAL A 84 6.78 33.30 16.01
N GLU A 85 7.17 34.57 15.90
CA GLU A 85 8.58 34.94 15.93
C GLU A 85 9.24 34.54 17.26
N PRO A 86 10.45 33.96 17.25
CA PRO A 86 11.05 33.36 18.45
C PRO A 86 11.20 34.35 19.62
N THR A 87 11.53 35.61 19.31
CA THR A 87 11.69 36.69 20.30
C THR A 87 10.39 36.97 21.06
N VAL A 88 9.25 36.88 20.39
CA VAL A 88 7.92 37.05 21.00
C VAL A 88 7.62 35.86 21.91
N CYS A 89 7.95 34.64 21.48
CA CYS A 89 7.76 33.44 22.29
C CYS A 89 8.62 33.43 23.57
N GLU A 90 9.86 33.91 23.52
CA GLU A 90 10.74 33.95 24.70
C GLU A 90 10.31 34.99 25.74
N VAL A 91 9.73 36.12 25.30
CA VAL A 91 9.35 37.23 26.17
C VAL A 91 7.92 37.10 26.71
N LEU A 92 7.00 36.59 25.90
CA LEU A 92 5.55 36.61 26.21
C LEU A 92 4.96 35.23 26.54
N ALA A 93 5.61 34.12 26.18
CA ALA A 93 5.04 32.80 26.44
C ALA A 93 5.29 32.35 27.89
N PRO A 94 4.28 31.82 28.61
CA PRO A 94 4.49 31.16 29.89
C PRO A 94 5.48 30.00 29.76
N ALA A 95 6.31 29.76 30.78
CA ALA A 95 7.39 28.76 30.74
C ALA A 95 6.95 27.35 30.27
N GLY A 96 5.72 26.94 30.61
CA GLY A 96 5.15 25.65 30.19
C GLY A 96 4.66 25.58 28.74
N LEU A 97 4.50 26.71 28.04
CA LEU A 97 3.98 26.78 26.67
C LEU A 97 5.04 27.18 25.63
N ILE A 98 6.29 27.43 26.03
CA ILE A 98 7.39 27.78 25.10
C ILE A 98 7.52 26.74 23.98
N GLY A 99 7.42 25.44 24.32
CA GLY A 99 7.48 24.34 23.35
C GLY A 99 6.37 24.38 22.30
N THR A 100 5.16 24.81 22.67
CA THR A 100 4.03 24.95 21.74
C THR A 100 4.15 26.25 20.92
N CYS A 101 4.70 27.31 21.49
CA CYS A 101 4.86 28.61 20.82
C CYS A 101 5.78 28.52 19.58
N THR A 102 6.75 27.61 19.60
CA THR A 102 7.66 27.38 18.46
C THR A 102 7.03 26.60 17.30
N GLN A 103 5.84 26.04 17.47
CA GLN A 103 5.11 25.29 16.46
C GLN A 103 4.25 26.23 15.59
N PRO A 104 3.86 25.81 14.37
CA PRO A 104 2.86 26.55 13.61
C PRO A 104 1.57 26.67 14.42
N VAL A 105 1.00 27.88 14.45
CA VAL A 105 -0.23 28.17 15.20
C VAL A 105 -1.40 27.34 14.65
N GLN A 106 -1.40 27.11 13.34
CA GLN A 106 -2.40 26.28 12.68
C GLN A 106 -1.78 25.57 11.48
N ASP A 107 -1.92 24.25 11.42
CA ASP A 107 -1.47 23.43 10.30
C ASP A 107 -2.57 22.45 9.88
N GLY A 108 -3.42 22.89 8.94
CA GLY A 108 -4.42 22.02 8.34
C GLY A 108 -3.84 20.93 7.43
N TYR A 109 -2.65 21.16 6.86
CA TYR A 109 -2.08 20.28 5.84
C TYR A 109 -1.67 18.93 6.43
N THR A 110 -1.10 18.93 7.63
CA THR A 110 -0.71 17.70 8.33
C THR A 110 -1.91 16.79 8.61
N GLY A 111 -3.04 17.35 9.03
CA GLY A 111 -4.28 16.60 9.23
C GLY A 111 -4.83 15.99 7.93
N THR A 112 -4.89 16.79 6.86
CA THR A 112 -5.33 16.32 5.53
C THR A 112 -4.38 15.29 4.95
N ALA A 113 -3.07 15.40 5.16
CA ALA A 113 -2.09 14.41 4.72
C ALA A 113 -2.31 13.06 5.43
N ASN A 114 -2.61 13.05 6.73
CA ASN A 114 -2.99 11.83 7.43
C ASN A 114 -4.25 11.20 6.84
N PHE A 115 -5.21 12.05 6.53
CA PHE A 115 -6.48 11.63 5.98
C PHE A 115 -6.31 11.03 4.58
N MET A 116 -5.40 11.60 3.78
CA MET A 116 -4.96 11.03 2.52
C MET A 116 -4.37 9.63 2.70
N CYS A 117 -3.49 9.43 3.69
CA CYS A 117 -2.94 8.11 4.01
C CYS A 117 -4.04 7.10 4.37
N PHE A 118 -5.01 7.48 5.21
CA PHE A 118 -6.14 6.61 5.53
C PHE A 118 -6.99 6.29 4.30
N ALA A 119 -7.41 7.30 3.56
CA ALA A 119 -8.33 7.11 2.44
C ALA A 119 -7.71 6.27 1.32
N ILE A 120 -6.48 6.58 0.91
CA ILE A 120 -5.75 5.79 -0.07
C ILE A 120 -5.44 4.39 0.47
N GLY A 121 -5.06 4.28 1.75
CA GLY A 121 -4.81 2.98 2.39
C GLY A 121 -6.01 2.06 2.38
N PHE A 122 -7.19 2.56 2.74
CA PHE A 122 -8.42 1.77 2.70
C PHE A 122 -8.76 1.31 1.29
N ALA A 123 -8.67 2.19 0.29
CA ALA A 123 -8.89 1.79 -1.10
C ALA A 123 -7.87 0.77 -1.60
N GLY A 124 -6.58 1.06 -1.43
CA GLY A 124 -5.50 0.23 -1.94
C GLY A 124 -5.52 -1.16 -1.32
N ILE A 125 -5.77 -1.27 -0.01
CA ILE A 125 -5.91 -2.57 0.64
C ILE A 125 -7.19 -3.29 0.21
N ALA A 126 -8.33 -2.59 0.13
CA ALA A 126 -9.58 -3.21 -0.31
C ALA A 126 -9.43 -3.81 -1.72
N VAL A 127 -8.86 -3.07 -2.67
CA VAL A 127 -8.66 -3.53 -4.04
C VAL A 127 -7.55 -4.60 -4.10
N GLY A 128 -6.39 -4.35 -3.50
CA GLY A 128 -5.25 -5.28 -3.52
C GLY A 128 -5.53 -6.63 -2.84
N SER A 129 -6.32 -6.63 -1.75
CA SER A 129 -6.68 -7.87 -1.06
C SER A 129 -7.64 -8.75 -1.87
N THR A 130 -8.47 -8.15 -2.73
CA THR A 130 -9.37 -8.92 -3.60
C THR A 130 -8.64 -9.56 -4.76
N THR A 131 -7.57 -8.95 -5.31
CA THR A 131 -6.84 -9.51 -6.46
C THR A 131 -6.32 -10.91 -6.18
N PHE A 132 -5.58 -11.08 -5.08
CA PHE A 132 -5.03 -12.38 -4.72
C PHE A 132 -5.97 -13.20 -3.84
N GLY A 133 -6.74 -12.55 -2.97
CA GLY A 133 -7.69 -13.22 -2.07
C GLY A 133 -8.74 -14.04 -2.81
N ALA A 134 -9.29 -13.50 -3.90
CA ALA A 134 -10.30 -14.21 -4.71
C ALA A 134 -9.73 -15.44 -5.46
N GLU A 135 -8.43 -15.45 -5.76
CA GLU A 135 -7.78 -16.52 -6.50
C GLU A 135 -6.93 -17.46 -5.62
N LYS A 136 -6.93 -17.25 -4.30
CA LYS A 136 -6.09 -18.00 -3.37
C LYS A 136 -6.28 -19.52 -3.49
N THR A 137 -7.53 -19.98 -3.64
CA THR A 137 -7.85 -21.41 -3.80
C THR A 137 -7.33 -21.97 -5.13
N VAL A 138 -7.43 -21.18 -6.21
CA VAL A 138 -6.94 -21.54 -7.54
C VAL A 138 -5.41 -21.59 -7.55
N PHE A 139 -4.76 -20.65 -6.87
CA PHE A 139 -3.32 -20.63 -6.68
C PHE A 139 -2.82 -21.91 -5.99
N TYR A 140 -3.37 -22.26 -4.82
CA TYR A 140 -2.94 -23.49 -4.11
C TYR A 140 -3.18 -24.75 -4.92
N ARG A 141 -4.26 -24.79 -5.71
CA ARG A 141 -4.52 -25.91 -6.62
C ARG A 141 -3.47 -26.01 -7.74
N HIS A 142 -2.98 -24.91 -8.27
CA HIS A 142 -1.96 -24.93 -9.31
C HIS A 142 -0.57 -25.27 -8.75
N VAL A 143 -0.25 -24.78 -7.56
CA VAL A 143 0.99 -25.11 -6.87
C VAL A 143 1.03 -26.60 -6.50
N SER A 144 -0.09 -27.17 -6.06
CA SER A 144 -0.15 -28.61 -5.73
C SER A 144 -0.02 -29.53 -6.96
N THR A 145 -0.26 -29.02 -8.17
CA THR A 145 0.01 -29.75 -9.42
C THR A 145 1.43 -29.51 -9.97
N GLY A 146 2.28 -28.78 -9.23
CA GLY A 146 3.67 -28.52 -9.60
C GLY A 146 3.91 -27.25 -10.42
N MET A 147 3.01 -26.25 -10.37
CA MET A 147 3.27 -24.94 -10.99
C MET A 147 4.18 -24.08 -10.12
N ASP A 148 5.16 -23.42 -10.72
CA ASP A 148 6.05 -22.50 -10.03
C ASP A 148 5.30 -21.30 -9.42
N VAL A 149 5.57 -21.02 -8.15
CA VAL A 149 4.94 -19.94 -7.36
C VAL A 149 5.39 -18.56 -7.82
N VAL A 150 6.69 -18.39 -8.04
CA VAL A 150 7.33 -17.10 -8.38
C VAL A 150 6.75 -16.47 -9.66
N PRO A 151 6.72 -17.15 -10.82
CA PRO A 151 6.19 -16.54 -12.04
C PRO A 151 4.69 -16.24 -11.92
N TYR A 152 3.93 -17.05 -11.18
CA TYR A 152 2.52 -16.78 -10.93
C TYR A 152 2.31 -15.50 -10.11
N PHE A 153 3.06 -15.36 -9.02
CA PHE A 153 2.97 -14.18 -8.14
C PHE A 153 3.37 -12.90 -8.87
N PHE A 154 4.53 -12.89 -9.53
CA PHE A 154 5.01 -11.71 -10.25
C PHE A 154 4.09 -11.35 -11.43
N ALA A 155 3.49 -12.33 -12.11
CA ALA A 155 2.53 -12.05 -13.17
C ALA A 155 1.32 -11.26 -12.64
N LYS A 156 0.86 -11.55 -11.42
CA LYS A 156 -0.23 -10.81 -10.77
C LYS A 156 0.19 -9.41 -10.35
N VAL A 157 1.39 -9.26 -9.76
CA VAL A 157 1.95 -7.95 -9.41
C VAL A 157 2.05 -7.04 -10.64
N VAL A 158 2.55 -7.56 -11.77
CA VAL A 158 2.67 -6.80 -13.02
C VAL A 158 1.31 -6.44 -13.60
N ASN A 159 0.32 -7.35 -13.54
CA ASN A 159 -1.05 -7.08 -13.96
C ASN A 159 -1.74 -5.96 -13.14
N ASP A 160 -1.33 -5.76 -11.88
CA ASP A 160 -1.88 -4.71 -11.04
C ASP A 160 -1.22 -3.33 -11.23
N LEU A 161 -0.04 -3.26 -11.87
CA LEU A 161 0.63 -1.97 -12.12
C LEU A 161 -0.25 -0.98 -12.89
N PRO A 162 -0.94 -1.35 -14.00
CA PRO A 162 -1.83 -0.43 -14.68
C PRO A 162 -3.02 -0.01 -13.82
N ARG A 163 -3.53 -0.89 -12.93
CA ARG A 163 -4.60 -0.54 -11.97
C ARG A 163 -4.13 0.51 -10.97
N ILE A 164 -2.92 0.35 -10.42
CA ILE A 164 -2.30 1.32 -9.52
C ILE A 164 -2.14 2.68 -10.21
N VAL A 165 -1.69 2.69 -11.47
CA VAL A 165 -1.52 3.93 -12.24
C VAL A 165 -2.88 4.61 -12.49
N ILE A 166 -3.90 3.86 -12.89
CA ILE A 166 -5.24 4.41 -13.13
C ILE A 166 -5.86 4.93 -11.82
N ALA A 167 -5.82 4.14 -10.75
CA ALA A 167 -6.32 4.51 -9.43
C ALA A 167 -5.65 5.77 -8.89
N GLY A 168 -4.31 5.83 -8.96
CA GLY A 168 -3.53 7.00 -8.56
C GLY A 168 -3.85 8.24 -9.39
N THR A 169 -4.00 8.08 -10.71
CA THR A 169 -4.39 9.19 -11.61
C THR A 169 -5.75 9.72 -11.24
N ILE A 170 -6.76 8.85 -11.16
CA ILE A 170 -8.15 9.23 -10.87
C ILE A 170 -8.24 9.90 -9.51
N THR A 171 -7.71 9.29 -8.45
CA THR A 171 -7.74 9.89 -7.11
C THR A 171 -7.09 11.25 -7.10
N THR A 172 -5.93 11.42 -7.76
CA THR A 172 -5.24 12.72 -7.79
C THR A 172 -6.01 13.78 -8.57
N VAL A 173 -6.55 13.43 -9.74
CA VAL A 173 -7.35 14.36 -10.58
C VAL A 173 -8.58 14.85 -9.82
N PHE A 174 -9.33 13.95 -9.17
CA PHE A 174 -10.51 14.33 -8.40
C PHE A 174 -10.16 15.10 -7.12
N MET A 175 -9.03 14.79 -6.48
CA MET A 175 -8.52 15.55 -5.33
C MET A 175 -8.17 17.00 -5.73
N LEU A 176 -7.50 17.19 -6.87
CA LEU A 176 -7.12 18.51 -7.38
C LEU A 176 -8.32 19.39 -7.77
N ALA A 177 -9.54 18.84 -7.87
CA ALA A 177 -10.72 19.61 -8.21
C ALA A 177 -11.07 20.69 -7.16
N GLN A 178 -10.71 20.50 -5.89
CA GLN A 178 -10.91 21.49 -4.81
C GLN A 178 -9.64 21.75 -3.98
N PHE A 179 -8.58 20.94 -4.17
CA PHE A 179 -7.32 21.15 -3.47
C PHE A 179 -6.44 22.19 -4.16
N TYR A 180 -6.39 23.40 -3.60
CA TYR A 180 -5.45 24.42 -4.04
C TYR A 180 -4.06 24.12 -3.51
N THR A 181 -3.15 23.66 -4.38
CA THR A 181 -1.75 23.41 -4.03
C THR A 181 -0.85 24.50 -4.59
N VAL A 182 -0.01 25.08 -3.73
CA VAL A 182 1.12 25.93 -4.13
C VAL A 182 2.38 25.11 -4.47
N GLY A 183 2.34 23.80 -4.20
CA GLY A 183 3.44 22.88 -4.45
C GLY A 183 3.44 22.33 -5.88
N GLU A 184 4.53 21.64 -6.22
CA GLU A 184 4.68 20.98 -7.51
C GLU A 184 3.74 19.77 -7.61
N VAL A 185 2.77 19.83 -8.53
CA VAL A 185 1.76 18.77 -8.75
C VAL A 185 2.42 17.41 -9.02
N GLY A 186 3.55 17.38 -9.73
CA GLY A 186 4.29 16.14 -9.98
C GLY A 186 4.73 15.40 -8.71
N LYS A 187 5.12 16.13 -7.66
CA LYS A 187 5.47 15.54 -6.36
C LYS A 187 4.26 14.93 -5.67
N LEU A 188 3.10 15.59 -5.76
CA LEU A 188 1.85 15.07 -5.21
C LEU A 188 1.43 13.77 -5.91
N PHE A 189 1.51 13.71 -7.24
CA PHE A 189 1.31 12.46 -7.99
C PHE A 189 2.28 11.37 -7.54
N GLY A 190 3.56 11.69 -7.39
CA GLY A 190 4.58 10.74 -6.91
C GLY A 190 4.24 10.15 -5.54
N ILE A 191 3.79 10.99 -4.60
CA ILE A 191 3.36 10.55 -3.26
C ILE A 191 2.14 9.64 -3.35
N VAL A 192 1.11 10.04 -4.11
CA VAL A 192 -0.12 9.24 -4.27
C VAL A 192 0.18 7.88 -4.90
N TYR A 193 1.04 7.82 -5.92
CA TYR A 193 1.45 6.55 -6.52
C TYR A 193 2.25 5.68 -5.57
N ALA A 194 3.17 6.25 -4.80
CA ALA A 194 3.92 5.52 -3.79
C ALA A 194 2.99 4.93 -2.71
N LEU A 195 1.99 5.71 -2.26
CA LEU A 195 0.98 5.23 -1.32
C LEU A 195 0.15 4.09 -1.92
N TYR A 196 -0.31 4.20 -3.15
CA TYR A 196 -1.03 3.10 -3.80
C TYR A 196 -0.16 1.85 -3.98
N PHE A 197 1.11 2.01 -4.36
CA PHE A 197 2.03 0.87 -4.50
C PHE A 197 2.22 0.11 -3.18
N VAL A 198 2.42 0.84 -2.08
CA VAL A 198 2.56 0.23 -0.74
C VAL A 198 1.26 -0.41 -0.28
N THR A 199 0.13 0.28 -0.45
CA THR A 199 -1.16 -0.18 0.10
C THR A 199 -1.75 -1.35 -0.69
N PHE A 200 -1.52 -1.43 -2.01
CA PHE A 200 -1.78 -2.66 -2.77
C PHE A 200 -0.96 -3.82 -2.23
N SER A 201 0.34 -3.61 -1.99
CA SER A 201 1.23 -4.64 -1.42
C SER A 201 0.78 -5.10 -0.03
N GLN A 202 0.27 -4.19 0.81
CA GLN A 202 -0.36 -4.53 2.08
C GLN A 202 -1.64 -5.37 1.89
N GLY A 203 -2.45 -5.07 0.87
CA GLY A 203 -3.59 -5.90 0.48
C GLY A 203 -3.19 -7.34 0.12
N TYR A 204 -2.11 -7.51 -0.65
CA TYR A 204 -1.53 -8.83 -0.93
C TYR A 204 -1.12 -9.55 0.35
N PHE A 205 -0.43 -8.87 1.25
CA PHE A 205 -0.01 -9.43 2.54
C PHE A 205 -1.20 -9.88 3.39
N ILE A 206 -2.22 -9.03 3.54
CA ILE A 206 -3.43 -9.32 4.32
C ILE A 206 -4.17 -10.52 3.72
N SER A 207 -4.29 -10.60 2.39
CA SER A 207 -4.96 -11.72 1.72
C SER A 207 -4.33 -13.10 2.00
N GLN A 208 -3.06 -13.15 2.42
CA GLN A 208 -2.42 -14.40 2.84
C GLN A 208 -2.86 -14.83 4.24
N ILE A 209 -3.05 -13.89 5.15
CA ILE A 209 -3.29 -14.16 6.56
C ILE A 209 -4.77 -14.40 6.84
N VAL A 210 -5.64 -13.62 6.22
CA VAL A 210 -7.08 -13.62 6.54
C VAL A 210 -7.91 -14.18 5.38
N SER A 211 -9.16 -14.53 5.69
CA SER A 211 -10.11 -14.94 4.66
C SER A 211 -10.56 -13.74 3.82
N TYR A 212 -11.05 -14.02 2.61
CA TYR A 212 -11.47 -12.99 1.65
C TYR A 212 -12.55 -12.06 2.23
N GLU A 213 -13.47 -12.61 3.02
CA GLU A 213 -14.60 -11.89 3.61
C GLU A 213 -14.15 -10.94 4.74
N ALA A 214 -13.12 -11.31 5.48
CA ALA A 214 -12.58 -10.52 6.59
C ALA A 214 -11.51 -9.50 6.14
N ALA A 215 -10.98 -9.63 4.92
CA ALA A 215 -9.87 -8.83 4.43
C ALA A 215 -10.13 -7.31 4.45
N PRO A 216 -11.30 -6.78 4.05
CA PRO A 216 -11.57 -5.35 4.11
C PRO A 216 -11.58 -4.80 5.55
N LEU A 217 -12.16 -5.55 6.50
CA LEU A 217 -12.24 -5.14 7.91
C LEU A 217 -10.85 -5.08 8.55
N VAL A 218 -10.05 -6.13 8.33
CA VAL A 218 -8.66 -6.18 8.82
C VAL A 218 -7.80 -5.11 8.13
N GLY A 219 -8.08 -4.83 6.85
CA GLY A 219 -7.47 -3.74 6.10
C GLY A 219 -7.65 -2.38 6.76
N VAL A 220 -8.86 -2.05 7.20
CA VAL A 220 -9.11 -0.79 7.91
C VAL A 220 -8.27 -0.68 9.18
N VAL A 221 -8.27 -1.72 10.02
CA VAL A 221 -7.47 -1.74 11.25
C VAL A 221 -5.98 -1.61 10.94
N PHE A 222 -5.50 -2.30 9.91
CA PHE A 222 -4.10 -2.30 9.50
C PHE A 222 -3.65 -0.92 8.98
N THR A 223 -4.45 -0.29 8.11
CA THR A 223 -4.19 1.07 7.64
C THR A 223 -4.22 2.08 8.79
N MET A 224 -5.17 1.94 9.72
CA MET A 224 -5.25 2.81 10.89
C MET A 224 -4.01 2.70 11.76
N PHE A 225 -3.58 1.46 12.07
CA PHE A 225 -2.37 1.20 12.85
C PHE A 225 -1.14 1.84 12.22
N TRP A 226 -0.89 1.58 10.93
CA TRP A 226 0.29 2.11 10.24
C TRP A 226 0.26 3.64 10.11
N SER A 227 -0.88 4.20 9.72
CA SER A 227 -1.00 5.64 9.52
C SER A 227 -0.98 6.41 10.84
N MET A 228 -1.56 5.89 11.93
CA MET A 228 -1.52 6.58 13.22
C MET A 228 -0.13 6.57 13.86
N ILE A 229 0.59 5.46 13.75
CA ILE A 229 1.91 5.31 14.40
C ILE A 229 2.99 6.02 13.59
N PHE A 230 2.95 5.91 12.26
CA PHE A 230 4.08 6.31 11.41
C PHE A 230 3.81 7.52 10.51
N SER A 231 2.65 8.19 10.62
CA SER A 231 2.39 9.45 9.90
C SER A 231 3.24 10.63 10.41
N GLY A 232 3.89 10.49 11.56
CA GLY A 232 4.67 11.58 12.17
C GLY A 232 3.84 12.60 12.95
N ILE A 233 2.52 12.41 13.02
CA ILE A 233 1.59 13.35 13.68
C ILE A 233 1.54 13.12 15.19
N ASN A 234 1.37 11.85 15.60
CA ASN A 234 1.33 11.48 17.01
C ASN A 234 2.73 11.31 17.59
N ILE A 235 3.67 10.84 16.77
CA ILE A 235 5.04 10.51 17.15
C ILE A 235 5.97 11.38 16.33
N ARG A 236 6.64 12.33 16.98
CA ARG A 236 7.66 13.15 16.31
C ARG A 236 8.89 12.29 16.03
N LEU A 237 9.40 12.33 14.80
CA LEU A 237 10.60 11.59 14.41
C LEU A 237 11.84 11.95 15.26
N SER A 238 11.86 13.15 15.86
CA SER A 238 12.90 13.60 16.79
C SER A 238 12.85 12.93 18.17
N GLU A 239 11.70 12.37 18.57
CA GLU A 239 11.51 11.64 19.83
C GLU A 239 11.62 10.12 19.64
N ARG A 240 12.04 9.65 18.46
CA ARG A 240 12.20 8.22 18.14
C ARG A 240 13.07 7.46 19.16
N SER A 241 14.08 8.11 19.74
CA SER A 241 15.04 7.49 20.65
C SER A 241 14.47 7.06 22.01
N THR A 242 13.28 7.54 22.40
CA THR A 242 12.66 7.22 23.70
C THR A 242 11.58 6.14 23.60
N MET A 243 11.32 5.60 22.40
CA MET A 243 10.21 4.66 22.17
C MET A 243 10.62 3.19 22.38
N PRO A 244 9.68 2.30 22.74
CA PRO A 244 9.95 0.86 22.83
C PRO A 244 10.45 0.31 21.48
N GLY A 245 11.39 -0.64 21.54
CA GLY A 245 12.23 -1.04 20.39
C GLY A 245 11.50 -1.47 19.11
N PHE A 246 10.23 -1.91 19.20
CA PHE A 246 9.44 -2.28 18.02
C PHE A 246 8.93 -1.08 17.20
N VAL A 247 8.92 0.13 17.77
CA VAL A 247 8.51 1.39 17.10
C VAL A 247 9.72 2.17 16.56
N GLN A 248 10.94 1.76 16.92
CA GLN A 248 12.17 2.44 16.48
C GLN A 248 12.60 2.10 15.04
N LEU A 249 11.91 1.14 14.38
CA LEU A 249 12.18 0.68 13.01
C LEU A 249 12.07 1.79 11.94
#